data_AF-A0AAV9J0A1-F1
#
_entry.id   AF-A0AAV9J0A1-F1
#
_cell.length_a   1.000
_cell.length_b   1.000
_cell.length_c   1.000
_cell.angle_alpha   90.00
_cell.angle_beta   90.00
_cell.angle_gamma   90.00
#
_symmetry.space_group_name_H-M   'P 1'
#
loop_
_entity.id
_entity.type
_entity.pdbx_description
1 polymer ?
#
loop_
_entity_poly.entity_id
_entity_poly.type
_entity_poly.pdbx_seq_one_letter_code
_entity_poly.pdbx_strand_id
1 'polypeptide(L)'
;MFVSSFAVNSMHATSPSRRWVHRSASATAPRRSCARRRLLAPPLHLRGTAVSSAGDRATTSSPVSAAPFAATEGAPATLQTPLVPILMGSKADRDHCERIARACRTLGLHPELRVASAHKVPSRLMDVISAYEADPRPKVYLSVAGRSNALSGMLDCAVSSPVIACPPPSESFGGADIFSSLRMPGGVSPMVVLDPANAALAAAKIFAVYDERVRQRVAALQKSNRDRLYVDDAELNTKEYESRIQHALATQQVLLQSPDGNASDASNAGWRRKQGKVRDQFTRSDRDHIILVTTDRQSAFDRVLAAVPFKGAVLNLTSAWWFEHTASIVPNHVIAVPHPNVTIARRCTPFPIEFVVRGYATGSTSTSLWKNYERGERVYCGIRLPDGLRKNQRLWTNLVTPTTKDDAGDALVSREDILQRRLMTADDFDACAAYALRLFEYGQRVAAEHGLILVDTKYEFGRDADGTIRLIDEIHTPDSSRYWLATSYEERMASGKEPENVDKEILRLWFRDHCDPYQDKQLPEAPAELVVELSRRYIQLYEMITWQRFVFDAQPPSAITTALERWL
;
A
#
# COMPACT_ATOMS: atom_id res chain seq x y z
N MET A 1 16.43 61.21 28.93
CA MET A 1 17.65 61.50 29.72
C MET A 1 18.86 60.95 28.99
N PHE A 2 20.04 61.49 29.28
CA PHE A 2 21.39 61.24 28.73
C PHE A 2 21.68 60.11 27.72
N VAL A 3 22.43 60.52 26.68
CA VAL A 3 23.27 59.68 25.80
C VAL A 3 24.65 59.51 26.44
N SER A 4 25.34 58.38 26.19
CA SER A 4 26.82 58.29 26.31
C SER A 4 27.38 57.16 25.43
N SER A 5 28.39 57.48 24.62
CA SER A 5 29.23 56.52 23.88
C SER A 5 30.41 56.08 24.77
N PHE A 6 31.16 55.05 24.35
CA PHE A 6 32.62 55.19 24.14
C PHE A 6 33.21 53.98 23.38
N ALA A 7 34.35 54.19 22.73
CA ALA A 7 35.14 53.15 22.05
C ALA A 7 36.63 53.56 21.96
N VAL A 8 37.48 52.58 21.60
CA VAL A 8 38.89 52.73 21.14
C VAL A 8 39.95 53.17 22.18
N ASN A 9 40.90 52.26 22.49
CA ASN A 9 42.31 52.50 22.13
C ASN A 9 43.13 51.18 22.02
N SER A 10 44.41 51.26 21.61
CA SER A 10 45.14 50.14 20.95
C SER A 10 46.66 50.04 21.26
N MET A 11 47.34 49.06 20.62
CA MET A 11 48.81 48.78 20.60
C MET A 11 49.37 47.96 21.79
N HIS A 12 50.47 47.19 21.69
CA HIS A 12 51.58 47.11 20.71
C HIS A 12 52.14 45.66 20.50
N ALA A 13 53.25 45.50 19.76
CA ALA A 13 53.97 44.23 19.47
C ALA A 13 55.52 44.45 19.46
N THR A 14 56.49 43.63 18.97
CA THR A 14 56.56 42.56 17.94
C THR A 14 57.92 41.81 17.99
N SER A 15 58.13 40.78 17.14
CA SER A 15 59.45 40.29 16.61
C SER A 15 60.32 39.34 17.49
N PRO A 16 61.32 38.59 16.93
CA PRO A 16 61.90 38.65 15.57
C PRO A 16 62.00 37.29 14.79
N SER A 17 62.57 37.36 13.58
CA SER A 17 62.61 36.29 12.55
C SER A 17 64.00 36.06 11.92
N ARG A 18 64.22 34.94 11.20
CA ARG A 18 65.29 34.78 10.20
C ARG A 18 64.85 33.95 8.97
N ARG A 19 65.48 34.20 7.80
CA ARG A 19 65.45 33.41 6.54
C ARG A 19 66.90 33.10 6.12
N TRP A 20 67.17 32.05 5.33
CA TRP A 20 68.26 31.99 4.31
C TRP A 20 68.11 30.80 3.32
N VAL A 21 67.39 31.04 2.21
CA VAL A 21 67.76 30.80 0.79
C VAL A 21 68.55 29.55 0.30
N HIS A 22 67.97 28.89 -0.72
CA HIS A 22 68.55 28.26 -1.95
C HIS A 22 68.76 26.74 -2.20
N ARG A 23 68.42 26.41 -3.47
CA ARG A 23 68.95 25.40 -4.42
C ARG A 23 68.42 23.95 -4.40
N SER A 24 68.57 23.34 -5.57
CA SER A 24 67.92 22.11 -6.03
C SER A 24 68.95 21.08 -6.52
N ALA A 25 68.61 19.81 -6.38
CA ALA A 25 69.31 18.67 -6.99
C ALA A 25 68.29 17.54 -7.25
N SER A 26 68.56 16.68 -8.23
CA SER A 26 67.65 15.60 -8.65
C SER A 26 68.20 14.22 -8.32
N ALA A 27 67.33 13.32 -7.84
CA ALA A 27 67.62 11.89 -7.76
C ALA A 27 66.33 11.06 -7.94
N THR A 28 66.44 10.03 -8.77
CA THR A 28 65.40 9.09 -9.21
C THR A 28 64.72 8.29 -8.10
N ALA A 29 63.41 8.05 -8.22
CA ALA A 29 62.69 6.99 -7.51
C ALA A 29 62.22 5.89 -8.49
N PRO A 30 62.27 4.59 -8.13
CA PRO A 30 61.94 3.49 -9.03
C PRO A 30 60.42 3.26 -9.16
N ARG A 31 59.94 3.06 -10.39
CA ARG A 31 58.56 2.61 -10.66
C ARG A 31 58.39 1.13 -10.30
N ARG A 32 57.30 0.77 -9.60
CA ARG A 32 56.73 -0.59 -9.61
C ARG A 32 55.36 -0.56 -10.28
N SER A 33 55.09 -1.52 -11.15
CA SER A 33 53.90 -1.58 -12.00
C SER A 33 52.68 -2.14 -11.24
N CYS A 34 51.55 -1.45 -11.33
CA CYS A 34 50.27 -1.97 -10.84
C CYS A 34 49.64 -2.88 -11.91
N ALA A 35 49.74 -4.20 -11.72
CA ALA A 35 49.13 -5.18 -12.61
C ALA A 35 47.65 -5.41 -12.23
N ARG A 36 46.72 -5.06 -13.13
CA ARG A 36 45.29 -5.34 -12.97
C ARG A 36 45.04 -6.86 -12.98
N ARG A 37 44.74 -7.48 -11.83
CA ARG A 37 44.11 -8.81 -11.80
C ARG A 37 42.66 -8.68 -12.30
N ARG A 38 42.33 -9.39 -13.38
CA ARG A 38 40.93 -9.68 -13.73
C ARG A 38 40.38 -10.70 -12.73
N LEU A 39 39.15 -10.50 -12.27
CA LEU A 39 38.38 -11.56 -11.62
C LEU A 39 37.93 -12.54 -12.72
N LEU A 40 38.09 -13.84 -12.46
CA LEU A 40 37.57 -14.92 -13.31
C LEU A 40 36.32 -15.51 -12.63
N ALA A 41 35.26 -15.72 -13.41
CA ALA A 41 34.06 -16.39 -12.94
C ALA A 41 34.29 -17.93 -12.87
N PRO A 42 33.62 -18.64 -11.93
CA PRO A 42 33.71 -20.09 -11.86
C PRO A 42 32.91 -20.76 -13.00
N PRO A 43 33.39 -21.87 -13.58
CA PRO A 43 32.68 -22.59 -14.64
C PRO A 43 31.59 -23.52 -14.05
N LEU A 44 30.37 -23.43 -14.57
CA LEU A 44 29.34 -24.47 -14.41
C LEU A 44 29.61 -25.64 -15.36
N HIS A 45 29.85 -26.83 -14.82
CA HIS A 45 29.83 -28.08 -15.58
C HIS A 45 29.04 -29.17 -14.84
N LEU A 46 27.75 -29.26 -15.18
CA LEU A 46 26.97 -30.48 -14.98
C LEU A 46 27.36 -31.50 -16.05
N ARG A 47 27.78 -32.70 -15.63
CA ARG A 47 27.79 -33.91 -16.47
C ARG A 47 27.24 -35.06 -15.64
N GLY A 48 26.14 -35.66 -16.11
CA GLY A 48 25.70 -36.97 -15.65
C GLY A 48 26.24 -38.07 -16.58
N THR A 49 26.44 -39.26 -16.03
CA THR A 49 26.53 -40.53 -16.77
C THR A 49 26.22 -41.68 -15.80
N ALA A 50 25.87 -42.87 -16.31
CA ALA A 50 25.18 -43.90 -15.54
C ALA A 50 26.01 -45.17 -15.25
N VAL A 51 25.63 -45.83 -14.15
CA VAL A 51 25.62 -47.29 -13.86
C VAL A 51 26.63 -48.21 -14.58
N SER A 52 27.57 -48.77 -13.81
CA SER A 52 28.05 -50.18 -13.83
C SER A 52 29.35 -50.32 -13.00
N SER A 53 29.80 -51.46 -12.48
CA SER A 53 29.15 -52.68 -11.94
C SER A 53 30.23 -53.62 -11.36
N ALA A 54 29.99 -54.26 -10.21
CA ALA A 54 30.76 -55.39 -9.62
C ALA A 54 32.24 -55.11 -9.17
N GLY A 55 32.68 -55.86 -8.14
CA GLY A 55 34.05 -55.81 -7.61
C GLY A 55 34.16 -56.13 -6.11
N ASP A 56 34.07 -57.41 -5.74
CA ASP A 56 34.07 -57.85 -4.33
C ASP A 56 35.38 -57.62 -3.56
N ARG A 57 35.24 -57.31 -2.26
CA ARG A 57 36.02 -57.94 -1.18
C ARG A 57 35.37 -57.71 0.18
N ALA A 58 35.15 -58.80 0.92
CA ALA A 58 34.53 -58.77 2.25
C ALA A 58 35.59 -58.81 3.38
N THR A 59 35.30 -58.11 4.47
CA THR A 59 35.86 -58.35 5.82
C THR A 59 34.75 -58.13 6.85
N THR A 60 34.84 -58.84 7.98
CA THR A 60 33.68 -59.14 8.84
C THR A 60 33.66 -58.39 10.17
N SER A 61 32.48 -57.93 10.60
CA SER A 61 32.11 -57.78 12.01
C SER A 61 30.60 -57.95 12.22
N SER A 62 30.19 -58.31 13.43
CA SER A 62 28.85 -58.84 13.77
C SER A 62 27.84 -57.76 14.20
N PRO A 63 26.52 -58.05 14.25
CA PRO A 63 25.49 -57.02 14.07
C PRO A 63 25.08 -56.28 15.34
N VAL A 64 24.58 -55.05 15.15
CA VAL A 64 23.73 -54.34 16.11
C VAL A 64 22.32 -54.25 15.53
N SER A 65 21.32 -54.67 16.30
CA SER A 65 19.91 -54.69 15.88
C SER A 65 19.35 -53.27 15.77
N ALA A 66 19.25 -52.75 14.54
CA ALA A 66 18.49 -51.53 14.26
C ALA A 66 16.98 -51.81 14.38
N ALA A 67 16.39 -51.52 15.54
CA ALA A 67 14.95 -51.52 15.70
C ALA A 67 14.34 -50.42 14.80
N PRO A 68 13.25 -50.69 14.07
CA PRO A 68 12.60 -49.66 13.27
C PRO A 68 11.97 -48.62 14.21
N PHE A 69 12.37 -47.35 14.05
CA PHE A 69 11.63 -46.23 14.63
C PHE A 69 10.26 -46.18 13.96
N ALA A 70 9.25 -46.74 14.62
CA ALA A 70 7.87 -46.62 14.19
C ALA A 70 7.47 -45.15 14.26
N ALA A 71 7.31 -44.51 13.09
CA ALA A 71 6.77 -43.17 13.00
C ALA A 71 5.30 -43.19 13.40
N THR A 72 5.04 -42.92 14.68
CA THR A 72 3.69 -42.65 15.16
C THR A 72 3.22 -41.34 14.54
N GLU A 73 2.30 -41.44 13.58
CA GLU A 73 1.60 -40.27 13.02
C GLU A 73 0.70 -39.64 14.11
N GLY A 74 1.31 -38.84 14.96
CA GLY A 74 0.60 -38.00 15.90
C GLY A 74 -0.24 -36.99 15.15
N ALA A 75 -1.53 -36.88 15.51
CA ALA A 75 -2.39 -35.80 15.05
C ALA A 75 -1.68 -34.44 15.26
N PRO A 76 -1.83 -33.47 14.33
CA PRO A 76 -1.01 -32.27 14.31
C PRO A 76 -1.10 -31.53 15.64
N ALA A 77 0.00 -31.53 16.40
CA ALA A 77 0.06 -30.89 17.70
C ALA A 77 -0.34 -29.42 17.55
N THR A 78 -1.33 -28.99 18.33
CA THR A 78 -1.85 -27.61 18.28
C THR A 78 -0.71 -26.65 18.62
N LEU A 79 -0.09 -26.05 17.61
CA LEU A 79 1.12 -25.24 17.73
C LEU A 79 0.92 -24.14 18.77
N GLN A 80 1.47 -24.34 19.96
CA GLN A 80 1.34 -23.42 21.08
C GLN A 80 2.01 -22.09 20.73
N THR A 81 1.44 -20.98 21.21
CA THR A 81 1.99 -19.65 20.92
C THR A 81 3.41 -19.51 21.48
N PRO A 82 4.43 -19.20 20.65
CA PRO A 82 5.80 -19.09 21.11
C PRO A 82 5.97 -18.05 22.23
N LEU A 83 6.82 -18.37 23.21
CA LEU A 83 6.98 -17.61 24.44
C LEU A 83 8.15 -16.61 24.31
N VAL A 84 7.94 -15.39 24.80
CA VAL A 84 8.98 -14.34 24.84
C VAL A 84 9.11 -13.82 26.27
N PRO A 85 9.97 -14.41 27.10
CA PRO A 85 10.28 -13.87 28.42
C PRO A 85 11.06 -12.55 28.27
N ILE A 86 10.50 -11.44 28.78
CA ILE A 86 11.12 -10.11 28.77
C ILE A 86 11.62 -9.79 30.18
N LEU A 87 12.90 -10.02 30.43
CA LEU A 87 13.55 -9.84 31.73
C LEU A 87 14.19 -8.45 31.83
N MET A 88 13.85 -7.71 32.88
CA MET A 88 14.37 -6.37 33.14
C MET A 88 15.11 -6.27 34.47
N GLY A 89 16.23 -5.55 34.49
CA GLY A 89 17.06 -5.38 35.69
C GLY A 89 16.41 -4.54 36.80
N SER A 90 15.42 -3.71 36.45
CA SER A 90 14.65 -2.84 37.35
C SER A 90 13.25 -2.56 36.80
N LYS A 91 12.28 -2.26 37.66
CA LYS A 91 10.95 -1.76 37.25
C LYS A 91 11.05 -0.41 36.48
N ALA A 92 12.16 0.31 36.62
CA ALA A 92 12.43 1.54 35.85
C ALA A 92 12.43 1.30 34.33
N ASP A 93 12.85 0.13 33.87
CA ASP A 93 12.92 -0.21 32.45
C ASP A 93 11.55 -0.65 31.86
N ARG A 94 10.47 -0.62 32.66
CA ARG A 94 9.15 -1.18 32.29
C ARG A 94 8.62 -0.61 30.98
N ASP A 95 8.65 0.70 30.77
CA ASP A 95 8.02 1.32 29.59
C ASP A 95 8.77 1.03 28.28
N HIS A 96 10.05 0.63 28.39
CA HIS A 96 10.81 0.04 27.29
C HIS A 96 10.34 -1.41 27.04
N CYS A 97 10.21 -2.21 28.09
CA CYS A 97 9.72 -3.60 28.02
C CYS A 97 8.27 -3.70 27.50
N GLU A 98 7.39 -2.77 27.87
CA GLU A 98 6.00 -2.70 27.40
C GLU A 98 5.93 -2.34 25.90
N ARG A 99 6.91 -1.61 25.35
CA ARG A 99 7.02 -1.40 23.89
C ARG A 99 7.37 -2.71 23.18
N ILE A 100 8.37 -3.44 23.68
CA ILE A 100 8.74 -4.78 23.16
C ILE A 100 7.51 -5.70 23.22
N ALA A 101 6.82 -5.74 24.37
CA ALA A 101 5.65 -6.58 24.57
C ALA A 101 4.46 -6.22 23.64
N ARG A 102 4.24 -4.94 23.32
CA ARG A 102 3.22 -4.56 22.32
C ARG A 102 3.57 -5.08 20.92
N ALA A 103 4.83 -4.92 20.50
CA ALA A 103 5.30 -5.42 19.20
C ALA A 103 5.31 -6.96 19.12
N CYS A 104 5.63 -7.66 20.22
CA CYS A 104 5.50 -9.12 20.29
C CYS A 104 4.04 -9.58 20.08
N ARG A 105 3.05 -8.87 20.65
CA ARG A 105 1.63 -9.22 20.49
C ARG A 105 1.12 -9.00 19.07
N THR A 106 1.51 -7.93 18.38
CA THR A 106 1.11 -7.72 16.97
C THR A 106 1.73 -8.76 16.03
N LEU A 107 2.95 -9.20 16.33
CA LEU A 107 3.60 -10.34 15.67
C LEU A 107 3.08 -11.72 16.15
N GLY A 108 2.11 -11.75 17.06
CA GLY A 108 1.40 -12.95 17.49
C GLY A 108 2.20 -13.87 18.41
N LEU A 109 3.18 -13.33 19.13
CA LEU A 109 3.97 -14.01 20.16
C LEU A 109 3.34 -13.80 21.55
N HIS A 110 3.76 -14.58 22.54
CA HIS A 110 3.32 -14.44 23.93
C HIS A 110 4.41 -13.79 24.81
N PRO A 111 4.42 -12.45 24.98
CA PRO A 111 5.41 -11.77 25.80
C PRO A 111 5.08 -11.79 27.30
N GLU A 112 6.06 -12.11 28.12
CA GLU A 112 5.92 -12.14 29.58
C GLU A 112 7.00 -11.30 30.28
N LEU A 113 6.59 -10.16 30.83
CA LEU A 113 7.49 -9.25 31.55
C LEU A 113 7.85 -9.84 32.93
N ARG A 114 9.12 -9.74 33.32
CA ARG A 114 9.64 -10.10 34.67
C ARG A 114 10.72 -9.12 35.12
N VAL A 115 10.73 -8.77 36.41
CA VAL A 115 11.84 -8.03 37.03
C VAL A 115 12.79 -9.04 37.68
N ALA A 116 14.03 -9.13 37.19
CA ALA A 116 15.06 -10.02 37.71
C ALA A 116 16.44 -9.36 37.52
N SER A 117 17.24 -9.31 38.58
CA SER A 117 18.43 -8.44 38.62
C SER A 117 19.70 -9.24 38.92
N ALA A 118 20.47 -9.55 37.87
CA ALA A 118 21.74 -10.28 37.94
C ALA A 118 22.73 -9.69 38.97
N HIS A 119 22.74 -8.36 39.14
CA HIS A 119 23.61 -7.67 40.11
C HIS A 119 23.11 -7.73 41.57
N LYS A 120 21.80 -7.80 41.80
CA LYS A 120 21.22 -7.64 43.15
C LYS A 120 20.76 -8.94 43.78
N VAL A 121 20.16 -9.83 42.99
CA VAL A 121 19.60 -11.10 43.46
C VAL A 121 19.76 -12.17 42.35
N PRO A 122 21.00 -12.61 42.05
CA PRO A 122 21.26 -13.55 40.96
C PRO A 122 20.57 -14.91 41.15
N SER A 123 20.42 -15.40 42.39
CA SER A 123 19.63 -16.60 42.68
C SER A 123 18.20 -16.49 42.16
N ARG A 124 17.54 -15.35 42.40
CA ARG A 124 16.17 -15.10 41.93
C ARG A 124 16.06 -14.98 40.41
N LEU A 125 17.13 -14.59 39.72
CA LEU A 125 17.19 -14.67 38.27
C LEU A 125 17.24 -16.13 37.80
N MET A 126 18.05 -16.98 38.45
CA MET A 126 18.09 -18.41 38.15
C MET A 126 16.76 -19.11 38.42
N ASP A 127 16.04 -18.80 39.52
CA ASP A 127 14.68 -19.31 39.76
C ASP A 127 13.74 -19.04 38.57
N VAL A 128 13.78 -17.81 38.05
CA VAL A 128 12.91 -17.34 36.96
C VAL A 128 13.30 -17.99 35.64
N ILE A 129 14.60 -18.19 35.40
CA ILE A 129 15.09 -18.92 34.23
C ILE A 129 14.66 -20.39 34.30
N SER A 130 14.87 -21.08 35.42
CA SER A 130 14.47 -22.48 35.61
C SER A 130 12.96 -22.69 35.47
N ALA A 131 12.15 -21.77 35.99
CA ALA A 131 10.69 -21.80 35.84
C ALA A 131 10.24 -21.64 34.38
N TYR A 132 11.00 -20.90 33.56
CA TYR A 132 10.74 -20.83 32.11
C TYR A 132 11.32 -22.04 31.36
N GLU A 133 12.53 -22.52 31.64
CA GLU A 133 13.07 -23.68 30.91
C GLU A 133 12.30 -24.98 31.18
N ALA A 134 11.53 -25.07 32.27
CA ALA A 134 10.54 -26.11 32.50
C ALA A 134 9.25 -26.01 31.63
N ASP A 135 8.99 -24.86 30.99
CA ASP A 135 7.87 -24.68 30.06
C ASP A 135 8.24 -25.28 28.68
N PRO A 136 7.41 -26.18 28.11
CA PRO A 136 7.71 -26.87 26.85
C PRO A 136 7.54 -25.97 25.61
N ARG A 137 7.00 -24.75 25.73
CA ARG A 137 6.86 -23.83 24.61
C ARG A 137 8.24 -23.38 24.10
N PRO A 138 8.42 -23.23 22.78
CA PRO A 138 9.66 -22.69 22.22
C PRO A 138 9.82 -21.21 22.59
N LYS A 139 11.07 -20.77 22.78
CA LYS A 139 11.37 -19.48 23.42
C LYS A 139 12.41 -18.66 22.66
N VAL A 140 12.30 -17.35 22.82
CA VAL A 140 13.37 -16.37 22.59
C VAL A 140 13.34 -15.44 23.79
N TYR A 141 14.45 -15.34 24.50
CA TYR A 141 14.56 -14.48 25.67
C TYR A 141 14.92 -13.05 25.25
N LEU A 142 14.32 -12.07 25.92
CA LEU A 142 14.59 -10.65 25.70
C LEU A 142 15.06 -10.02 27.02
N SER A 143 16.28 -9.47 27.04
CA SER A 143 16.90 -8.89 28.23
C SER A 143 17.06 -7.37 28.09
N VAL A 144 16.64 -6.64 29.13
CA VAL A 144 16.59 -5.18 29.16
C VAL A 144 17.37 -4.66 30.37
N ALA A 145 18.50 -3.99 30.11
CA ALA A 145 19.36 -3.38 31.13
C ALA A 145 20.08 -2.15 30.56
N GLY A 146 19.72 -0.95 31.05
CA GLY A 146 20.20 0.34 30.52
C GLY A 146 21.51 0.90 31.09
N ARG A 147 22.26 0.11 31.86
CA ARG A 147 23.57 0.50 32.42
C ARG A 147 24.57 -0.65 32.22
N SER A 148 25.19 -1.18 33.27
CA SER A 148 25.96 -2.43 33.17
C SER A 148 25.04 -3.60 32.78
N ASN A 149 25.20 -4.16 31.59
CA ASN A 149 24.38 -5.25 31.07
C ASN A 149 24.91 -6.65 31.45
N ALA A 150 25.10 -6.90 32.75
CA ALA A 150 25.36 -8.25 33.25
C ALA A 150 24.16 -9.21 33.06
N LEU A 151 22.94 -8.66 32.93
CA LEU A 151 21.71 -9.45 32.78
C LEU A 151 21.70 -10.25 31.47
N SER A 152 22.08 -9.65 30.34
CA SER A 152 22.04 -10.35 29.05
C SER A 152 23.07 -11.48 28.97
N GLY A 153 24.30 -11.22 29.42
CA GLY A 153 25.35 -12.24 29.44
C GLY A 153 25.05 -13.39 30.42
N MET A 154 24.55 -13.08 31.63
CA MET A 154 24.15 -14.11 32.60
C MET A 154 22.96 -14.95 32.11
N LEU A 155 22.02 -14.33 31.39
CA LEU A 155 20.87 -15.03 30.80
C LEU A 155 21.31 -15.95 29.66
N ASP A 156 22.15 -15.46 28.75
CA ASP A 156 22.68 -16.20 27.59
C ASP A 156 23.53 -17.41 28.01
N CYS A 157 24.35 -17.28 29.07
CA CYS A 157 25.05 -18.42 29.69
C CYS A 157 24.12 -19.50 30.29
N ALA A 158 22.86 -19.18 30.57
CA ALA A 158 21.97 -19.97 31.42
C ALA A 158 20.82 -20.67 30.66
N VAL A 159 20.70 -20.46 29.35
CA VAL A 159 19.63 -21.04 28.51
C VAL A 159 20.20 -21.63 27.23
N SER A 160 19.46 -22.54 26.61
CA SER A 160 19.76 -23.03 25.25
C SER A 160 18.99 -22.28 24.15
N SER A 161 18.01 -21.45 24.55
CA SER A 161 17.16 -20.66 23.67
C SER A 161 17.84 -19.32 23.30
N PRO A 162 17.65 -18.76 22.10
CA PRO A 162 18.31 -17.51 21.70
C PRO A 162 17.96 -16.33 22.62
N VAL A 163 18.97 -15.52 22.98
CA VAL A 163 18.80 -14.30 23.77
C VAL A 163 19.00 -13.05 22.91
N ILE A 164 18.12 -12.06 23.10
CA ILE A 164 18.21 -10.74 22.48
C ILE A 164 18.38 -9.67 23.58
N ALA A 165 19.48 -8.93 23.54
CA ALA A 165 19.70 -7.77 24.40
C ALA A 165 19.07 -6.53 23.76
N CYS A 166 18.06 -5.96 24.42
CA CYS A 166 17.40 -4.71 24.04
C CYS A 166 17.60 -3.67 25.16
N PRO A 167 18.81 -3.08 25.29
CA PRO A 167 19.07 -2.05 26.29
C PRO A 167 18.36 -0.74 25.92
N PRO A 168 17.73 -0.03 26.88
CA PRO A 168 17.17 1.29 26.62
C PRO A 168 18.28 2.31 26.32
N PRO A 169 18.01 3.32 25.46
CA PRO A 169 18.97 4.39 25.19
C PRO A 169 19.26 5.21 26.45
N SER A 170 20.53 5.58 26.64
CA SER A 170 21.05 6.30 27.81
C SER A 170 22.00 7.41 27.36
N GLU A 171 21.58 8.66 27.54
CA GLU A 171 22.45 9.83 27.33
C GLU A 171 23.35 10.11 28.55
N SER A 172 23.00 9.56 29.72
CA SER A 172 23.70 9.81 31.00
C SER A 172 25.18 9.37 31.01
N PHE A 173 25.58 8.52 30.06
CA PHE A 173 26.97 8.12 29.82
C PHE A 173 27.38 8.31 28.34
N GLY A 174 26.72 9.20 27.61
CA GLY A 174 26.98 9.45 26.19
C GLY A 174 26.79 8.20 25.31
N GLY A 175 25.84 7.33 25.66
CA GLY A 175 25.64 6.03 25.02
C GLY A 175 26.64 4.93 25.39
N ALA A 176 27.69 5.21 26.18
CA ALA A 176 28.76 4.24 26.47
C ALA A 176 28.28 2.97 27.21
N ASP A 177 27.13 3.03 27.89
CA ASP A 177 26.44 1.86 28.46
C ASP A 177 26.27 0.72 27.43
N ILE A 178 26.12 1.06 26.15
CA ILE A 178 25.91 0.10 25.05
C ILE A 178 27.10 -0.86 24.86
N PHE A 179 28.32 -0.44 25.17
CA PHE A 179 29.48 -1.31 25.08
C PHE A 179 29.39 -2.49 26.05
N SER A 180 28.69 -2.36 27.17
CA SER A 180 28.43 -3.48 28.08
C SER A 180 27.46 -4.53 27.51
N SER A 181 26.75 -4.20 26.43
CA SER A 181 25.93 -5.15 25.66
C SER A 181 26.69 -5.74 24.47
N LEU A 182 27.54 -4.94 23.81
CA LEU A 182 28.29 -5.32 22.62
C LEU A 182 29.61 -6.09 22.91
N ARG A 183 30.14 -6.02 24.14
CA ARG A 183 31.42 -6.62 24.54
C ARG A 183 31.22 -7.74 25.54
N MET A 184 30.88 -8.92 25.03
CA MET A 184 30.74 -10.15 25.80
C MET A 184 32.05 -10.96 25.87
N PRO A 185 32.26 -11.79 26.91
CA PRO A 185 33.35 -12.76 26.95
C PRO A 185 33.14 -13.89 25.93
N GLY A 186 34.21 -14.62 25.60
CA GLY A 186 34.12 -15.76 24.68
C GLY A 186 33.17 -16.84 25.19
N GLY A 187 32.31 -17.37 24.30
CA GLY A 187 31.26 -18.33 24.64
C GLY A 187 29.91 -17.72 25.02
N VAL A 188 29.79 -16.38 25.03
CA VAL A 188 28.57 -15.63 25.37
C VAL A 188 28.21 -14.70 24.22
N SER A 189 27.01 -14.80 23.67
CA SER A 189 26.63 -14.19 22.38
C SER A 189 25.15 -13.72 22.27
N PRO A 190 24.59 -12.99 23.26
CA PRO A 190 23.27 -12.38 23.13
C PRO A 190 23.23 -11.38 21.96
N MET A 191 22.20 -11.46 21.13
CA MET A 191 22.02 -10.59 19.95
C MET A 191 21.59 -9.19 20.37
N VAL A 192 22.38 -8.15 20.08
CA VAL A 192 22.04 -6.77 20.46
C VAL A 192 21.12 -6.12 19.42
N VAL A 193 19.91 -5.72 19.83
CA VAL A 193 18.93 -5.01 18.99
C VAL A 193 18.35 -3.83 19.77
N LEU A 194 18.60 -2.61 19.30
CA LEU A 194 18.41 -1.39 20.12
C LEU A 194 16.98 -0.82 20.14
N ASP A 195 16.20 -1.09 19.10
CA ASP A 195 14.82 -0.64 19.00
C ASP A 195 13.83 -1.72 19.48
N PRO A 196 12.89 -1.40 20.39
CA PRO A 196 11.91 -2.35 20.91
C PRO A 196 11.07 -3.11 19.88
N ALA A 197 10.70 -2.47 18.76
CA ALA A 197 9.88 -3.12 17.73
C ALA A 197 10.73 -4.06 16.87
N ASN A 198 11.95 -3.66 16.54
CA ASN A 198 12.93 -4.51 15.87
C ASN A 198 13.39 -5.69 16.73
N ALA A 199 13.48 -5.53 18.06
CA ALA A 199 13.80 -6.61 18.98
C ALA A 199 12.69 -7.69 18.99
N ALA A 200 11.43 -7.27 19.01
CA ALA A 200 10.29 -8.17 18.83
C ALA A 200 10.25 -8.81 17.42
N LEU A 201 10.60 -8.06 16.37
CA LEU A 201 10.69 -8.57 14.99
C LEU A 201 11.83 -9.59 14.82
N ALA A 202 12.95 -9.43 15.52
CA ALA A 202 14.03 -10.42 15.55
C ALA A 202 13.55 -11.74 16.21
N ALA A 203 12.89 -11.66 17.37
CA ALA A 203 12.25 -12.83 18.00
C ALA A 203 11.22 -13.50 17.08
N ALA A 204 10.36 -12.72 16.41
CA ALA A 204 9.39 -13.25 15.45
C ALA A 204 10.06 -13.90 14.23
N LYS A 205 11.17 -13.35 13.73
CA LYS A 205 11.93 -13.95 12.62
C LYS A 205 12.59 -15.28 12.98
N ILE A 206 13.04 -15.45 14.23
CA ILE A 206 13.56 -16.73 14.74
C ILE A 206 12.44 -17.78 14.72
N PHE A 207 11.25 -17.44 15.22
CA PHE A 207 10.11 -18.36 15.21
C PHE A 207 9.53 -18.61 13.80
N ALA A 208 9.55 -17.61 12.92
CA ALA A 208 9.11 -17.71 11.52
C ALA A 208 9.91 -18.73 10.68
N VAL A 209 11.05 -19.23 11.16
CA VAL A 209 11.76 -20.36 10.53
C VAL A 209 10.86 -21.60 10.47
N TYR A 210 10.01 -21.85 11.49
CA TYR A 210 9.15 -23.04 11.56
C TYR A 210 7.66 -22.76 11.82
N ASP A 211 7.28 -21.65 12.47
CA ASP A 211 5.87 -21.27 12.65
C ASP A 211 5.40 -20.39 11.48
N GLU A 212 4.69 -21.00 10.54
CA GLU A 212 4.10 -20.35 9.37
C GLU A 212 3.17 -19.17 9.74
N ARG A 213 2.48 -19.22 10.89
CA ARG A 213 1.56 -18.16 11.33
C ARG A 213 2.35 -16.91 11.76
N VAL A 214 3.52 -17.11 12.34
CA VAL A 214 4.45 -16.00 12.66
C VAL A 214 5.14 -15.52 11.38
N ARG A 215 5.52 -16.42 10.47
CA ARG A 215 6.08 -16.09 9.15
C ARG A 215 5.16 -15.17 8.34
N GLN A 216 3.86 -15.48 8.30
CA GLN A 216 2.85 -14.64 7.63
C GLN A 216 2.71 -13.26 8.27
N ARG A 217 2.74 -13.16 9.61
CA ARG A 217 2.72 -11.86 10.32
C ARG A 217 3.99 -11.03 10.07
N VAL A 218 5.16 -11.67 10.05
CA VAL A 218 6.43 -11.02 9.69
C VAL A 218 6.39 -10.51 8.24
N ALA A 219 5.91 -11.33 7.30
CA ALA A 219 5.75 -10.93 5.90
C ALA A 219 4.75 -9.78 5.73
N ALA A 220 3.62 -9.80 6.45
CA ALA A 220 2.63 -8.74 6.44
C ALA A 220 3.19 -7.40 6.97
N LEU A 221 3.93 -7.41 8.09
CA LEU A 221 4.61 -6.21 8.60
C LEU A 221 5.66 -5.70 7.61
N GLN A 222 6.48 -6.60 7.05
CA GLN A 222 7.48 -6.22 6.03
C GLN A 222 6.83 -5.71 4.73
N LYS A 223 5.61 -6.13 4.41
CA LYS A 223 4.80 -5.56 3.32
C LYS A 223 4.32 -4.16 3.68
N SER A 224 3.62 -4.00 4.80
CA SER A 224 3.11 -2.71 5.29
C SER A 224 4.19 -1.63 5.38
N ASN A 225 5.44 -1.99 5.71
CA ASN A 225 6.56 -1.07 5.73
C ASN A 225 7.03 -0.62 4.34
N ARG A 226 6.89 -1.45 3.29
CA ARG A 226 7.14 -1.03 1.89
C ARG A 226 5.98 -0.21 1.36
N ASP A 227 4.76 -0.71 1.55
CA ASP A 227 3.50 -0.05 1.20
C ASP A 227 3.49 1.40 1.71
N ARG A 228 3.98 1.62 2.95
CA ARG A 228 4.17 2.95 3.52
C ARG A 228 5.18 3.82 2.79
N LEU A 229 6.34 3.30 2.41
CA LEU A 229 7.34 4.09 1.68
C LEU A 229 6.81 4.57 0.32
N TYR A 230 5.92 3.80 -0.34
CA TYR A 230 5.26 4.22 -1.57
C TYR A 230 4.17 5.29 -1.33
N VAL A 231 3.40 5.18 -0.24
CA VAL A 231 2.46 6.24 0.19
C VAL A 231 3.21 7.53 0.50
N ASP A 232 4.28 7.44 1.31
CA ASP A 232 5.08 8.57 1.77
C ASP A 232 5.77 9.28 0.57
N ASP A 233 6.30 8.53 -0.42
CA ASP A 233 6.90 9.11 -1.64
C ASP A 233 5.86 9.78 -2.56
N ALA A 234 4.69 9.17 -2.77
CA ALA A 234 3.61 9.77 -3.54
C ALA A 234 3.02 11.03 -2.86
N GLU A 235 2.98 11.07 -1.52
CA GLU A 235 2.59 12.26 -0.77
C GLU A 235 3.63 13.39 -0.92
N LEU A 236 4.93 13.05 -0.94
CA LEU A 236 6.01 14.03 -1.17
C LEU A 236 5.99 14.56 -2.62
N ASN A 237 5.94 13.68 -3.62
CA ASN A 237 5.87 14.04 -5.04
C ASN A 237 4.70 14.99 -5.30
N THR A 238 3.51 14.66 -4.80
CA THR A 238 2.31 15.46 -5.09
C THR A 238 2.22 16.78 -4.33
N LYS A 239 2.94 16.96 -3.22
CA LYS A 239 3.07 18.29 -2.56
C LYS A 239 3.83 19.30 -3.42
N GLU A 240 4.82 18.87 -4.22
CA GLU A 240 5.48 19.75 -5.19
C GLU A 240 4.50 20.31 -6.25
N TYR A 241 3.36 19.63 -6.46
CA TYR A 241 2.38 19.97 -7.49
C TYR A 241 1.33 21.00 -7.04
N GLU A 242 1.19 21.27 -5.74
CA GLU A 242 0.20 22.23 -5.22
C GLU A 242 0.29 23.59 -5.93
N SER A 243 1.51 24.10 -6.14
CA SER A 243 1.77 25.35 -6.86
C SER A 243 1.25 25.35 -8.31
N ARG A 244 1.34 24.20 -9.00
CA ARG A 244 0.87 24.03 -10.39
C ARG A 244 -0.65 23.93 -10.45
N ILE A 245 -1.24 23.20 -9.49
CA ILE A 245 -2.69 23.03 -9.36
C ILE A 245 -3.35 24.37 -8.99
N GLN A 246 -2.76 25.13 -8.07
CA GLN A 246 -3.19 26.49 -7.72
C GLN A 246 -3.12 27.42 -8.95
N HIS A 247 -2.04 27.38 -9.72
CA HIS A 247 -1.91 28.18 -10.95
C HIS A 247 -2.95 27.79 -12.02
N ALA A 248 -3.20 26.49 -12.21
CA ALA A 248 -4.23 25.99 -13.13
C ALA A 248 -5.65 26.39 -12.71
N LEU A 249 -5.95 26.36 -11.41
CA LEU A 249 -7.23 26.80 -10.85
C LEU A 249 -7.43 28.32 -11.01
N ALA A 250 -6.38 29.11 -10.74
CA ALA A 250 -6.44 30.57 -10.79
C ALA A 250 -6.50 31.14 -12.22
N THR A 251 -5.86 30.49 -13.20
CA THR A 251 -5.90 30.93 -14.61
C THR A 251 -7.04 30.32 -15.41
N GLN A 252 -7.60 29.18 -14.97
CA GLN A 252 -8.59 28.36 -15.67
C GLN A 252 -8.18 27.88 -17.09
N GLN A 253 -6.95 28.14 -17.54
CA GLN A 253 -6.51 27.93 -18.93
C GLN A 253 -6.53 26.47 -19.39
N VAL A 254 -6.35 25.53 -18.47
CA VAL A 254 -6.37 24.07 -18.71
C VAL A 254 -7.67 23.40 -18.24
N LEU A 255 -8.61 24.17 -17.67
CA LEU A 255 -9.76 23.65 -16.91
C LEU A 255 -10.89 23.20 -17.84
N LEU A 256 -10.94 21.91 -18.16
CA LEU A 256 -11.91 21.36 -19.11
C LEU A 256 -13.27 21.16 -18.42
N GLN A 257 -14.09 22.21 -18.30
CA GLN A 257 -15.48 22.08 -17.81
C GLN A 257 -16.45 21.59 -18.88
N SER A 258 -16.27 22.10 -20.11
CA SER A 258 -17.06 21.76 -21.29
C SER A 258 -16.13 21.85 -22.51
N PRO A 259 -16.24 20.95 -23.50
CA PRO A 259 -15.42 21.01 -24.73
C PRO A 259 -15.98 22.03 -25.76
N ASP A 260 -16.70 23.05 -25.29
CA ASP A 260 -17.28 24.11 -26.12
C ASP A 260 -16.18 25.13 -26.48
N GLY A 261 -15.35 24.66 -27.41
CA GLY A 261 -14.11 25.26 -27.91
C GLY A 261 -13.65 24.46 -29.12
N ASN A 262 -14.48 24.45 -30.16
CA ASN A 262 -14.34 23.78 -31.45
C ASN A 262 -14.49 22.24 -31.47
N ALA A 263 -14.58 21.54 -30.34
CA ALA A 263 -15.30 20.25 -30.35
C ALA A 263 -16.82 20.46 -30.51
N SER A 264 -17.30 21.68 -30.27
CA SER A 264 -18.62 22.16 -30.69
C SER A 264 -18.77 22.24 -32.22
N ASP A 265 -17.70 22.50 -32.99
CA ASP A 265 -17.71 22.42 -34.47
C ASP A 265 -17.85 20.97 -34.98
N ALA A 266 -17.70 19.97 -34.12
CA ALA A 266 -18.11 18.60 -34.45
C ALA A 266 -19.62 18.52 -34.78
N SER A 267 -20.44 19.48 -34.33
CA SER A 267 -21.85 19.62 -34.75
C SER A 267 -22.01 20.03 -36.22
N ASN A 268 -21.11 20.85 -36.77
CA ASN A 268 -21.01 21.12 -38.21
C ASN A 268 -20.52 19.86 -38.97
N ALA A 269 -19.75 18.99 -38.32
CA ALA A 269 -19.27 17.72 -38.88
C ALA A 269 -20.14 16.49 -38.57
N GLY A 270 -21.41 16.70 -38.18
CA GLY A 270 -22.45 15.66 -38.01
C GLY A 270 -22.42 14.86 -36.70
N TRP A 271 -21.54 15.18 -35.75
CA TRP A 271 -21.45 14.49 -34.46
C TRP A 271 -22.54 14.94 -33.50
N ARG A 272 -23.18 13.98 -32.82
CA ARG A 272 -24.14 14.21 -31.73
C ARG A 272 -23.44 14.07 -30.38
N ARG A 273 -23.40 15.16 -29.61
CA ARG A 273 -22.92 15.23 -28.21
C ARG A 273 -24.03 14.78 -27.25
N LYS A 274 -23.69 13.91 -26.30
CA LYS A 274 -24.46 13.60 -25.08
C LYS A 274 -23.59 13.98 -23.88
N GLN A 275 -24.03 14.97 -23.11
CA GLN A 275 -23.35 15.40 -21.89
C GLN A 275 -23.67 14.41 -20.76
N GLY A 276 -22.64 13.96 -20.03
CA GLY A 276 -22.77 13.16 -18.81
C GLY A 276 -22.35 13.94 -17.57
N LYS A 277 -22.38 13.32 -16.37
CA LYS A 277 -21.95 13.99 -15.12
C LYS A 277 -20.47 14.43 -15.20
N VAL A 278 -19.59 13.57 -15.72
CA VAL A 278 -18.13 13.79 -15.84
C VAL A 278 -17.59 13.61 -17.27
N ARG A 279 -18.14 12.65 -18.05
CA ARG A 279 -17.71 12.37 -19.43
C ARG A 279 -18.76 12.85 -20.43
N ASP A 280 -18.30 13.47 -21.52
CA ASP A 280 -19.11 13.85 -22.67
C ASP A 280 -18.86 12.85 -23.80
N GLN A 281 -19.94 12.31 -24.36
CA GLN A 281 -19.88 11.32 -25.44
C GLN A 281 -20.27 11.97 -26.76
N PHE A 282 -19.42 11.81 -27.79
CA PHE A 282 -19.72 12.21 -29.16
C PHE A 282 -19.92 10.97 -30.02
N THR A 283 -20.99 10.97 -30.82
CA THR A 283 -21.37 9.83 -31.67
C THR A 283 -21.72 10.27 -33.09
N ARG A 284 -21.40 9.45 -34.09
CA ARG A 284 -21.78 9.65 -35.49
C ARG A 284 -22.36 8.37 -36.09
N SER A 285 -23.44 8.47 -36.87
CA SER A 285 -24.18 7.30 -37.37
C SER A 285 -23.45 6.49 -38.43
N ASP A 286 -22.50 7.13 -39.12
CA ASP A 286 -21.60 6.57 -40.13
C ASP A 286 -20.25 6.08 -39.56
N ARG A 287 -20.03 6.18 -38.24
CA ARG A 287 -18.80 5.75 -37.57
C ARG A 287 -19.07 4.63 -36.55
N ASP A 288 -18.25 3.59 -36.66
CA ASP A 288 -18.17 2.40 -35.80
C ASP A 288 -17.61 2.67 -34.39
N HIS A 289 -17.12 3.89 -34.15
CA HIS A 289 -16.56 4.34 -32.89
C HIS A 289 -17.37 5.51 -32.29
N ILE A 290 -16.98 5.88 -31.08
CA ILE A 290 -17.44 7.02 -30.30
C ILE A 290 -16.21 7.74 -29.73
N ILE A 291 -16.34 9.03 -29.45
CA ILE A 291 -15.31 9.81 -28.76
C ILE A 291 -15.83 10.11 -27.35
N LEU A 292 -15.01 9.84 -26.34
CA LEU A 292 -15.28 10.11 -24.93
C LEU A 292 -14.32 11.21 -24.45
N VAL A 293 -14.87 12.33 -24.00
CA VAL A 293 -14.11 13.47 -23.47
C VAL A 293 -14.36 13.57 -21.97
N THR A 294 -13.30 13.32 -21.18
CA THR A 294 -13.35 13.26 -19.72
C THR A 294 -13.02 14.64 -19.14
N THR A 295 -14.01 15.25 -18.50
CA THR A 295 -13.96 16.65 -18.05
C THR A 295 -13.52 16.76 -16.59
N ASP A 296 -13.04 17.95 -16.22
CA ASP A 296 -12.64 18.30 -14.86
C ASP A 296 -13.83 18.50 -13.91
N ARG A 297 -15.08 18.36 -14.39
CA ARG A 297 -16.29 18.48 -13.57
C ARG A 297 -16.26 17.44 -12.45
N GLN A 298 -16.41 17.91 -11.20
CA GLN A 298 -16.64 17.08 -10.03
C GLN A 298 -18.12 17.12 -9.66
N SER A 299 -18.73 15.95 -9.53
CA SER A 299 -20.13 15.81 -9.12
C SER A 299 -20.29 14.97 -7.85
N ALA A 300 -21.30 15.33 -7.05
CA ALA A 300 -21.93 14.52 -6.01
C ALA A 300 -23.31 15.15 -5.70
N PHE A 301 -24.18 14.42 -4.98
CA PHE A 301 -25.56 14.85 -4.72
C PHE A 301 -26.33 15.21 -6.01
N ASP A 302 -26.01 14.47 -7.08
CA ASP A 302 -26.49 14.62 -8.46
C ASP A 302 -26.32 16.01 -9.11
N ARG A 303 -25.43 16.83 -8.55
CA ARG A 303 -25.06 18.16 -9.03
C ARG A 303 -23.58 18.23 -9.36
N VAL A 304 -23.19 19.15 -10.24
CA VAL A 304 -21.78 19.55 -10.39
C VAL A 304 -21.48 20.53 -9.27
N LEU A 305 -20.44 20.25 -8.48
CA LEU A 305 -20.09 21.00 -7.27
C LEU A 305 -18.87 21.91 -7.46
N ALA A 306 -17.95 21.48 -8.32
CA ALA A 306 -16.72 22.19 -8.64
C ALA A 306 -16.15 21.71 -9.98
N ALA A 307 -15.14 22.41 -10.48
CA ALA A 307 -14.23 21.90 -11.50
C ALA A 307 -12.84 21.75 -10.86
N VAL A 308 -12.22 20.58 -11.02
CA VAL A 308 -11.00 20.17 -10.33
C VAL A 308 -9.89 20.03 -11.37
N PRO A 309 -8.86 20.90 -11.37
CA PRO A 309 -7.82 20.87 -12.39
C PRO A 309 -7.21 19.49 -12.58
N PHE A 310 -7.00 19.09 -13.84
CA PHE A 310 -6.39 17.82 -14.26
C PHE A 310 -7.17 16.54 -13.91
N LYS A 311 -8.33 16.63 -13.23
CA LYS A 311 -9.18 15.48 -12.87
C LYS A 311 -9.57 14.66 -14.11
N GLY A 312 -9.92 15.33 -15.21
CA GLY A 312 -10.34 14.67 -16.43
C GLY A 312 -9.21 13.86 -17.08
N ALA A 313 -7.99 14.38 -17.05
CA ALA A 313 -6.79 13.70 -17.52
C ALA A 313 -6.44 12.51 -16.60
N VAL A 314 -6.43 12.71 -15.28
CA VAL A 314 -6.21 11.65 -14.29
C VAL A 314 -7.15 10.46 -14.50
N LEU A 315 -8.46 10.70 -14.60
CA LEU A 315 -9.47 9.63 -14.72
C LEU A 315 -9.32 8.85 -16.03
N ASN A 316 -9.08 9.56 -17.14
CA ASN A 316 -8.95 8.97 -18.47
C ASN A 316 -7.63 8.18 -18.61
N LEU A 317 -6.50 8.71 -18.13
CA LEU A 317 -5.22 8.02 -18.13
C LEU A 317 -5.20 6.82 -17.16
N THR A 318 -5.83 6.94 -15.98
CA THR A 318 -6.03 5.80 -15.06
C THR A 318 -6.79 4.68 -15.76
N SER A 319 -7.91 5.02 -16.41
CA SER A 319 -8.72 4.04 -17.17
C SER A 319 -7.94 3.40 -18.29
N ALA A 320 -7.20 4.18 -19.09
CA ALA A 320 -6.38 3.69 -20.19
C ALA A 320 -5.33 2.67 -19.73
N TRP A 321 -4.61 2.98 -18.64
CA TRP A 321 -3.64 2.07 -18.03
C TRP A 321 -4.30 0.75 -17.60
N TRP A 322 -5.45 0.80 -16.92
CA TRP A 322 -6.18 -0.41 -16.54
C TRP A 322 -6.74 -1.18 -17.72
N PHE A 323 -7.23 -0.52 -18.77
CA PHE A 323 -7.71 -1.18 -19.99
C PHE A 323 -6.60 -1.97 -20.68
N GLU A 324 -5.37 -1.43 -20.73
CA GLU A 324 -4.18 -2.16 -21.19
C GLU A 324 -3.87 -3.36 -20.27
N HIS A 325 -3.74 -3.11 -18.96
CA HIS A 325 -3.35 -4.11 -17.97
C HIS A 325 -4.40 -5.21 -17.71
N THR A 326 -5.62 -5.06 -18.23
CA THR A 326 -6.72 -6.03 -18.11
C THR A 326 -7.19 -6.61 -19.45
N ALA A 327 -6.57 -6.26 -20.58
CA ALA A 327 -6.96 -6.75 -21.91
C ALA A 327 -6.88 -8.28 -22.08
N SER A 328 -6.10 -8.97 -21.24
CA SER A 328 -6.01 -10.44 -21.17
C SER A 328 -7.13 -11.10 -20.34
N ILE A 329 -7.90 -10.30 -19.58
CA ILE A 329 -9.03 -10.76 -18.75
C ILE A 329 -10.31 -10.73 -19.56
N VAL A 330 -10.57 -9.61 -20.25
CA VAL A 330 -11.75 -9.35 -21.07
C VAL A 330 -11.38 -8.40 -22.21
N PRO A 331 -11.95 -8.53 -23.42
CA PRO A 331 -11.86 -7.50 -24.44
C PRO A 331 -12.45 -6.18 -23.91
N ASN A 332 -11.79 -5.06 -24.17
CA ASN A 332 -12.33 -3.74 -23.87
C ASN A 332 -12.68 -2.96 -25.16
N HIS A 333 -13.23 -1.76 -25.01
CA HIS A 333 -13.64 -0.92 -26.13
C HIS A 333 -12.61 0.12 -26.59
N VAL A 334 -11.47 0.30 -25.93
CA VAL A 334 -10.51 1.37 -26.28
C VAL A 334 -9.85 1.09 -27.64
N ILE A 335 -9.77 2.13 -28.47
CA ILE A 335 -9.06 2.12 -29.76
C ILE A 335 -7.81 3.00 -29.67
N ALA A 336 -7.94 4.21 -29.10
CA ALA A 336 -6.82 5.15 -28.96
C ALA A 336 -7.08 6.18 -27.85
N VAL A 337 -5.99 6.76 -27.32
CA VAL A 337 -5.99 7.87 -26.35
C VAL A 337 -5.14 9.00 -26.93
N PRO A 338 -5.69 9.85 -27.84
CA PRO A 338 -4.91 10.84 -28.58
C PRO A 338 -4.55 12.10 -27.75
N HIS A 339 -5.17 12.27 -26.59
CA HIS A 339 -4.99 13.41 -25.68
C HIS A 339 -5.31 12.95 -24.24
N PRO A 340 -4.68 13.50 -23.19
CA PRO A 340 -4.88 13.04 -21.80
C PRO A 340 -6.34 12.91 -21.37
N ASN A 341 -7.22 13.83 -21.77
CA ASN A 341 -8.67 13.81 -21.47
C ASN A 341 -9.53 12.99 -22.45
N VAL A 342 -8.99 12.39 -23.51
CA VAL A 342 -9.77 11.83 -24.62
C VAL A 342 -9.53 10.33 -24.77
N THR A 343 -10.61 9.55 -24.82
CA THR A 343 -10.58 8.15 -25.25
C THR A 343 -11.45 7.99 -26.50
N ILE A 344 -10.90 7.39 -27.54
CA ILE A 344 -11.64 6.93 -28.71
C ILE A 344 -11.95 5.45 -28.52
N ALA A 345 -13.23 5.09 -28.60
CA ALA A 345 -13.70 3.76 -28.25
C ALA A 345 -14.63 3.16 -29.31
N ARG A 346 -14.59 1.84 -29.47
CA ARG A 346 -15.51 1.07 -30.31
C ARG A 346 -16.95 1.24 -29.80
N ARG A 347 -17.87 1.50 -30.72
CA ARG A 347 -19.31 1.60 -30.42
C ARG A 347 -19.81 0.24 -29.94
N CYS A 348 -20.33 0.22 -28.73
CA CYS A 348 -20.98 -0.94 -28.13
C CYS A 348 -22.40 -0.55 -27.71
N THR A 349 -23.35 -1.48 -27.78
CA THR A 349 -24.66 -1.37 -27.12
C THR A 349 -24.48 -1.78 -25.66
N PRO A 350 -24.61 -0.88 -24.66
CA PRO A 350 -24.45 -1.22 -23.26
C PRO A 350 -25.54 -2.19 -22.78
N PHE A 351 -25.20 -3.07 -21.84
CA PHE A 351 -26.21 -3.73 -21.03
C PHE A 351 -26.78 -2.73 -20.00
N PRO A 352 -28.09 -2.80 -19.65
CA PRO A 352 -28.73 -1.85 -18.71
C PRO A 352 -28.40 -2.11 -17.23
N ILE A 353 -27.28 -2.79 -16.96
CA ILE A 353 -26.85 -3.27 -15.64
C ILE A 353 -25.44 -2.77 -15.36
N GLU A 354 -25.26 -2.18 -14.18
CA GLU A 354 -23.95 -1.85 -13.63
C GLU A 354 -23.49 -2.96 -12.69
N PHE A 355 -22.33 -3.54 -12.97
CA PHE A 355 -21.76 -4.64 -12.19
C PHE A 355 -20.88 -4.07 -11.09
N VAL A 356 -21.49 -3.66 -9.97
CA VAL A 356 -20.75 -3.28 -8.76
C VAL A 356 -20.17 -4.53 -8.11
N VAL A 357 -18.86 -4.55 -7.84
CA VAL A 357 -18.18 -5.63 -7.12
C VAL A 357 -17.58 -5.09 -5.84
N ARG A 358 -17.80 -5.78 -4.71
CA ARG A 358 -17.40 -5.34 -3.37
C ARG A 358 -16.52 -6.36 -2.66
N GLY A 359 -15.41 -5.90 -2.08
CA GLY A 359 -14.56 -6.68 -1.18
C GLY A 359 -14.78 -6.37 0.31
N TYR A 360 -15.52 -5.28 0.63
CA TYR A 360 -15.66 -4.74 1.98
C TYR A 360 -17.09 -4.27 2.28
N ALA A 361 -17.51 -4.38 3.55
CA ALA A 361 -18.84 -3.99 4.03
C ALA A 361 -18.90 -2.49 4.36
N THR A 362 -18.95 -1.64 3.32
CA THR A 362 -18.86 -0.17 3.47
C THR A 362 -19.96 0.60 2.72
N GLY A 363 -19.86 1.93 2.76
CA GLY A 363 -20.67 2.92 2.06
C GLY A 363 -21.63 3.69 2.96
N SER A 364 -22.09 4.82 2.43
CA SER A 364 -22.96 5.81 3.08
C SER A 364 -24.29 6.03 2.34
N THR A 365 -24.39 5.64 1.07
CA THR A 365 -25.59 5.82 0.23
C THR A 365 -26.68 4.78 0.53
N SER A 366 -27.93 5.10 0.16
CA SER A 366 -29.08 4.18 0.19
C SER A 366 -28.84 2.86 -0.56
N THR A 367 -28.02 2.88 -1.61
CA THR A 367 -27.63 1.70 -2.41
C THR A 367 -26.47 0.89 -1.81
N SER A 368 -25.79 1.38 -0.76
CA SER A 368 -24.60 0.72 -0.23
C SER A 368 -24.88 -0.51 0.63
N LEU A 369 -23.97 -1.47 0.62
CA LEU A 369 -24.08 -2.71 1.41
C LEU A 369 -24.17 -2.39 2.90
N TRP A 370 -23.28 -1.53 3.43
CA TRP A 370 -23.30 -1.20 4.85
C TRP A 370 -24.63 -0.54 5.26
N LYS A 371 -25.12 0.45 4.51
CA LYS A 371 -26.30 1.20 4.94
C LYS A 371 -27.57 0.34 4.99
N ASN A 372 -27.69 -0.67 4.13
CA ASN A 372 -28.81 -1.61 4.18
C ASN A 372 -28.63 -2.67 5.27
N TYR A 373 -27.42 -3.23 5.42
CA TYR A 373 -27.12 -4.14 6.53
C TYR A 373 -27.36 -3.51 7.91
N GLU A 374 -26.99 -2.23 8.08
CA GLU A 374 -27.23 -1.39 9.27
C GLU A 374 -28.73 -1.17 9.53
N ARG A 375 -29.56 -1.10 8.48
CA ARG A 375 -31.03 -1.05 8.56
C ARG A 375 -31.68 -2.41 8.88
N GLY A 376 -30.88 -3.47 9.08
CA GLY A 376 -31.36 -4.82 9.36
C GLY A 376 -31.56 -5.70 8.12
N GLU A 377 -31.21 -5.23 6.92
CA GLU A 377 -31.30 -6.04 5.71
C GLU A 377 -30.29 -7.20 5.75
N ARG A 378 -30.73 -8.38 5.29
CA ARG A 378 -29.93 -9.61 5.27
C ARG A 378 -29.93 -10.36 3.95
N VAL A 379 -30.69 -9.88 2.97
CA VAL A 379 -30.68 -10.37 1.58
C VAL A 379 -30.47 -9.16 0.69
N TYR A 380 -29.25 -9.00 0.18
CA TYR A 380 -28.80 -7.83 -0.55
C TYR A 380 -28.40 -8.25 -1.97
N CYS A 381 -29.11 -7.76 -2.99
CA CYS A 381 -28.98 -8.24 -4.38
C CYS A 381 -29.16 -9.78 -4.52
N GLY A 382 -30.03 -10.39 -3.71
CA GLY A 382 -30.22 -11.85 -3.62
C GLY A 382 -29.21 -12.58 -2.73
N ILE A 383 -28.08 -11.95 -2.36
CA ILE A 383 -27.03 -12.55 -1.54
C ILE A 383 -27.42 -12.47 -0.07
N ARG A 384 -27.44 -13.62 0.63
CA ARG A 384 -27.66 -13.64 2.08
C ARG A 384 -26.39 -13.20 2.83
N LEU A 385 -26.48 -12.08 3.53
CA LEU A 385 -25.40 -11.57 4.39
C LEU A 385 -25.42 -12.30 5.74
N PRO A 386 -24.26 -12.70 6.31
CA PRO A 386 -24.18 -13.26 7.65
C PRO A 386 -24.39 -12.16 8.71
N ASP A 387 -24.83 -12.55 9.90
CA ASP A 387 -24.86 -11.65 11.05
C ASP A 387 -23.45 -11.36 11.60
N GLY A 388 -23.32 -10.25 12.34
CA GLY A 388 -22.06 -9.81 12.93
C GLY A 388 -21.11 -9.05 11.99
N LEU A 389 -21.52 -8.69 10.76
CA LEU A 389 -20.73 -7.76 9.94
C LEU A 389 -20.58 -6.42 10.67
N ARG A 390 -19.36 -5.88 10.69
CA ARG A 390 -19.02 -4.54 11.19
C ARG A 390 -18.69 -3.61 10.01
N LYS A 391 -18.89 -2.31 10.19
CA LYS A 391 -18.61 -1.31 9.17
C LYS A 391 -17.15 -1.42 8.71
N ASN A 392 -16.94 -1.29 7.40
CA ASN A 392 -15.65 -1.30 6.71
C ASN A 392 -14.85 -2.61 6.81
N GLN A 393 -15.38 -3.69 7.40
CA GLN A 393 -14.64 -4.95 7.44
C GLN A 393 -14.59 -5.63 6.05
N ARG A 394 -13.53 -6.39 5.80
CA ARG A 394 -13.43 -7.25 4.61
C ARG A 394 -14.52 -8.33 4.60
N LEU A 395 -15.09 -8.58 3.43
CA LEU A 395 -16.07 -9.65 3.19
C LEU A 395 -15.37 -11.02 3.09
N TRP A 396 -16.14 -12.10 3.21
CA TRP A 396 -15.62 -13.47 3.13
C TRP A 396 -15.24 -13.90 1.70
N THR A 397 -15.83 -13.22 0.70
CA THR A 397 -15.47 -13.30 -0.72
C THR A 397 -15.88 -11.99 -1.40
N ASN A 398 -15.46 -11.79 -2.65
CA ASN A 398 -15.89 -10.68 -3.49
C ASN A 398 -17.36 -10.90 -3.90
N LEU A 399 -18.22 -9.89 -3.68
CA LEU A 399 -19.65 -9.98 -4.00
C LEU A 399 -19.98 -9.12 -5.23
N VAL A 400 -20.65 -9.69 -6.22
CA VAL A 400 -21.28 -8.95 -7.33
C VAL A 400 -22.67 -8.50 -6.87
N THR A 401 -22.91 -7.19 -6.83
CA THR A 401 -24.12 -6.58 -6.24
C THR A 401 -24.72 -5.58 -7.23
N PRO A 402 -25.37 -6.04 -8.32
CA PRO A 402 -25.65 -5.21 -9.48
C PRO A 402 -26.75 -4.16 -9.24
N THR A 403 -26.68 -3.07 -9.99
CA THR A 403 -27.69 -2.01 -10.05
C THR A 403 -28.25 -1.86 -11.46
N THR A 404 -29.55 -1.54 -11.60
CA THR A 404 -30.14 -1.17 -12.90
C THR A 404 -29.93 0.31 -13.17
N LYS A 405 -29.53 0.62 -14.41
CA LYS A 405 -29.30 1.98 -14.89
C LYS A 405 -30.61 2.56 -15.45
N ASP A 406 -31.40 3.16 -14.56
CA ASP A 406 -32.76 3.64 -14.82
C ASP A 406 -32.84 5.17 -14.65
N ASP A 407 -33.73 5.86 -15.39
CA ASP A 407 -33.83 7.33 -15.34
C ASP A 407 -34.39 7.84 -13.99
N ALA A 408 -35.00 6.94 -13.20
CA ALA A 408 -35.43 7.19 -11.81
C ALA A 408 -34.30 7.00 -10.77
N GLY A 409 -33.10 6.57 -11.18
CA GLY A 409 -31.93 6.34 -10.32
C GLY A 409 -31.57 4.87 -10.10
N ASP A 410 -30.34 4.65 -9.62
CA ASP A 410 -29.71 3.33 -9.56
C ASP A 410 -30.39 2.40 -8.52
N ALA A 411 -31.14 1.40 -8.98
CA ALA A 411 -31.86 0.47 -8.11
C ALA A 411 -31.11 -0.87 -7.96
N LEU A 412 -31.02 -1.38 -6.72
CA LEU A 412 -30.42 -2.69 -6.42
C LEU A 412 -31.29 -3.83 -6.97
N VAL A 413 -30.67 -4.83 -7.58
CA VAL A 413 -31.36 -5.99 -8.17
C VAL A 413 -30.61 -7.30 -7.91
N SER A 414 -31.33 -8.41 -7.82
CA SER A 414 -30.75 -9.76 -7.89
C SER A 414 -30.55 -10.21 -9.35
N ARG A 415 -29.78 -11.28 -9.53
CA ARG A 415 -29.68 -11.99 -10.83
C ARG A 415 -31.07 -12.45 -11.30
N GLU A 416 -31.89 -12.91 -10.38
CA GLU A 416 -33.23 -13.42 -10.64
C GLU A 416 -34.16 -12.30 -11.14
N ASP A 417 -34.07 -11.10 -10.56
CA ASP A 417 -34.82 -9.92 -11.03
C ASP A 417 -34.40 -9.50 -12.45
N ILE A 418 -33.09 -9.51 -12.74
CA ILE A 418 -32.52 -9.16 -14.05
C ILE A 418 -33.06 -10.09 -15.15
N LEU A 419 -33.13 -11.39 -14.86
CA LEU A 419 -33.66 -12.40 -15.79
C LEU A 419 -35.18 -12.31 -15.93
N GLN A 420 -35.92 -12.11 -14.84
CA GLN A 420 -37.38 -11.91 -14.88
C GLN A 420 -37.78 -10.66 -15.67
N ARG A 421 -37.05 -9.54 -15.47
CA ARG A 421 -37.22 -8.27 -16.21
C ARG A 421 -36.65 -8.34 -17.64
N ARG A 422 -36.01 -9.46 -18.04
CA ARG A 422 -35.37 -9.68 -19.35
C ARG A 422 -34.32 -8.62 -19.72
N LEU A 423 -33.63 -8.08 -18.72
CA LEU A 423 -32.61 -7.03 -18.90
C LEU A 423 -31.29 -7.59 -19.47
N MET A 424 -31.01 -8.86 -19.20
CA MET A 424 -29.90 -9.63 -19.78
C MET A 424 -30.34 -11.10 -19.97
N THR A 425 -29.58 -11.88 -20.74
CA THR A 425 -29.69 -13.35 -20.74
C THR A 425 -28.93 -13.92 -19.53
N ALA A 426 -29.15 -15.21 -19.21
CA ALA A 426 -28.38 -15.90 -18.16
C ALA A 426 -26.89 -15.93 -18.51
N ASP A 427 -26.56 -16.40 -19.71
CA ASP A 427 -25.19 -16.51 -20.20
C ASP A 427 -24.47 -15.15 -20.21
N ASP A 428 -25.15 -14.06 -20.61
CA ASP A 428 -24.57 -12.72 -20.59
C ASP A 428 -24.34 -12.19 -19.18
N PHE A 429 -25.28 -12.42 -18.25
CA PHE A 429 -25.13 -11.99 -16.87
C PHE A 429 -23.98 -12.75 -16.20
N ASP A 430 -23.93 -14.07 -16.36
CA ASP A 430 -22.93 -14.92 -15.75
C ASP A 430 -21.52 -14.66 -16.34
N ALA A 431 -21.42 -14.39 -17.65
CA ALA A 431 -20.17 -13.95 -18.27
C ALA A 431 -19.71 -12.58 -17.75
N CYS A 432 -20.58 -11.56 -17.73
CA CYS A 432 -20.25 -10.24 -17.22
C CYS A 432 -19.89 -10.26 -15.72
N ALA A 433 -20.59 -11.06 -14.90
CA ALA A 433 -20.27 -11.25 -13.50
C ALA A 433 -18.90 -11.95 -13.30
N ALA A 434 -18.58 -12.96 -14.11
CA ALA A 434 -17.28 -13.63 -14.09
C ALA A 434 -16.13 -12.70 -14.52
N TYR A 435 -16.35 -11.85 -15.53
CA TYR A 435 -15.37 -10.82 -15.90
C TYR A 435 -15.21 -9.78 -14.78
N ALA A 436 -16.30 -9.28 -14.21
CA ALA A 436 -16.29 -8.31 -13.12
C ALA A 436 -15.50 -8.81 -11.88
N LEU A 437 -15.70 -10.08 -11.50
CA LEU A 437 -14.93 -10.71 -10.42
C LEU A 437 -13.44 -10.82 -10.75
N ARG A 438 -13.08 -11.36 -11.92
CA ARG A 438 -11.67 -11.51 -12.35
C ARG A 438 -10.95 -10.16 -12.45
N LEU A 439 -11.62 -9.14 -12.97
CA LEU A 439 -11.12 -7.76 -13.00
C LEU A 439 -10.89 -7.24 -11.57
N PHE A 440 -11.83 -7.50 -10.64
CA PHE A 440 -11.75 -6.97 -9.27
C PHE A 440 -10.67 -7.66 -8.43
N GLU A 441 -10.44 -8.94 -8.67
CA GLU A 441 -9.33 -9.70 -8.06
C GLU A 441 -7.98 -9.25 -8.57
N TYR A 442 -7.86 -9.01 -9.89
CA TYR A 442 -6.65 -8.45 -10.48
C TYR A 442 -6.37 -7.02 -9.96
N GLY A 443 -7.40 -6.18 -9.91
CA GLY A 443 -7.35 -4.81 -9.37
C GLY A 443 -6.96 -4.79 -7.89
N GLN A 444 -7.56 -5.66 -7.05
CA GLN A 444 -7.17 -5.82 -5.65
C GLN A 444 -5.70 -6.24 -5.50
N ARG A 445 -5.21 -7.16 -6.34
CA ARG A 445 -3.80 -7.60 -6.29
C ARG A 445 -2.84 -6.46 -6.60
N VAL A 446 -3.06 -5.75 -7.71
CA VAL A 446 -2.21 -4.61 -8.15
C VAL A 446 -2.30 -3.45 -7.14
N ALA A 447 -3.50 -3.07 -6.71
CA ALA A 447 -3.68 -2.05 -5.66
C ALA A 447 -2.91 -2.43 -4.39
N ALA A 448 -3.00 -3.69 -3.95
CA ALA A 448 -2.28 -4.19 -2.80
C ALA A 448 -0.76 -4.26 -3.01
N GLU A 449 -0.25 -4.44 -4.23
CA GLU A 449 1.18 -4.32 -4.53
C GLU A 449 1.68 -2.87 -4.41
N HIS A 450 0.79 -1.88 -4.58
CA HIS A 450 1.09 -0.45 -4.58
C HIS A 450 0.63 0.29 -3.30
N GLY A 451 0.39 -0.43 -2.20
CA GLY A 451 0.03 0.16 -0.90
C GLY A 451 -1.43 0.65 -0.76
N LEU A 452 -2.30 0.29 -1.71
CA LEU A 452 -3.72 0.60 -1.72
C LEU A 452 -4.59 -0.61 -1.37
N ILE A 453 -5.83 -0.36 -0.96
CA ILE A 453 -6.91 -1.33 -0.91
C ILE A 453 -7.94 -0.88 -1.94
N LEU A 454 -8.22 -1.71 -2.95
CA LEU A 454 -9.39 -1.56 -3.81
C LEU A 454 -10.61 -2.15 -3.07
N VAL A 455 -11.57 -1.28 -2.71
CA VAL A 455 -12.59 -1.56 -1.70
C VAL A 455 -13.89 -2.08 -2.33
N ASP A 456 -14.39 -1.32 -3.29
CA ASP A 456 -15.41 -1.69 -4.26
C ASP A 456 -15.23 -0.88 -5.55
N THR A 457 -15.81 -1.37 -6.65
CA THR A 457 -15.77 -0.73 -7.98
C THR A 457 -17.03 -1.03 -8.77
N LYS A 458 -17.26 -0.29 -9.84
CA LYS A 458 -18.39 -0.44 -10.76
C LYS A 458 -17.87 -0.69 -12.18
N TYR A 459 -18.32 -1.78 -12.81
CA TYR A 459 -18.08 -2.03 -14.23
C TYR A 459 -19.36 -1.82 -15.05
N GLU A 460 -19.18 -1.39 -16.30
CA GLU A 460 -20.21 -1.48 -17.33
C GLU A 460 -19.70 -2.34 -18.49
N PHE A 461 -20.60 -3.12 -19.08
CA PHE A 461 -20.30 -3.97 -20.23
C PHE A 461 -21.27 -3.66 -21.37
N GLY A 462 -20.87 -3.96 -22.61
CA GLY A 462 -21.74 -3.89 -23.78
C GLY A 462 -21.32 -4.84 -24.87
N ARG A 463 -22.20 -5.08 -25.84
CA ARG A 463 -21.86 -5.84 -27.06
C ARG A 463 -21.44 -4.91 -28.18
N ASP A 464 -20.37 -5.24 -28.91
CA ASP A 464 -20.07 -4.56 -30.19
C ASP A 464 -20.91 -5.13 -31.35
N ALA A 465 -20.69 -4.63 -32.56
CA ALA A 465 -21.38 -5.06 -33.77
C ALA A 465 -21.14 -6.55 -34.12
N ASP A 466 -20.03 -7.11 -33.67
CA ASP A 466 -19.67 -8.53 -33.83
C ASP A 466 -20.35 -9.41 -32.75
N GLY A 467 -21.15 -8.81 -31.86
CA GLY A 467 -21.79 -9.45 -30.72
C GLY A 467 -20.88 -9.67 -29.50
N THR A 468 -19.61 -9.26 -29.58
CA THR A 468 -18.59 -9.53 -28.56
C THR A 468 -18.86 -8.69 -27.31
N ILE A 469 -18.94 -9.34 -26.14
CA ILE A 469 -18.99 -8.65 -24.85
C ILE A 469 -17.66 -7.93 -24.62
N ARG A 470 -17.74 -6.63 -24.35
CA ARG A 470 -16.60 -5.77 -24.02
C ARG A 470 -16.84 -5.06 -22.69
N LEU A 471 -15.76 -4.88 -21.94
CA LEU A 471 -15.70 -3.86 -20.90
C LEU A 471 -15.73 -2.47 -21.54
N ILE A 472 -16.59 -1.59 -21.01
CA ILE A 472 -16.79 -0.22 -21.48
C ILE A 472 -16.69 0.77 -20.31
N ASP A 473 -16.99 2.04 -20.58
CA ASP A 473 -17.08 3.13 -19.60
C ASP A 473 -15.73 3.56 -18.99
N GLU A 474 -15.56 3.52 -17.67
CA GLU A 474 -14.27 3.74 -16.99
C GLU A 474 -14.00 2.63 -15.97
N ILE A 475 -12.73 2.34 -15.68
CA ILE A 475 -12.31 1.23 -14.81
C ILE A 475 -11.31 1.68 -13.75
N HIS A 476 -11.55 1.26 -12.50
CA HIS A 476 -10.61 1.35 -11.37
C HIS A 476 -10.08 2.78 -11.08
N THR A 477 -10.91 3.77 -11.37
CA THR A 477 -10.67 5.21 -11.12
C THR A 477 -11.20 5.67 -9.75
N PRO A 478 -10.73 6.81 -9.19
CA PRO A 478 -11.37 7.43 -8.02
C PRO A 478 -12.85 7.86 -8.20
N ASP A 479 -13.36 7.98 -9.42
CA ASP A 479 -14.77 8.30 -9.63
C ASP A 479 -15.68 7.05 -9.68
N SER A 480 -15.15 5.91 -10.14
CA SER A 480 -15.84 4.60 -10.26
C SER A 480 -15.61 3.65 -9.07
N SER A 481 -14.59 3.89 -8.25
CA SER A 481 -14.06 2.93 -7.28
C SER A 481 -13.64 3.60 -5.98
N ARG A 482 -13.80 2.89 -4.87
CA ARG A 482 -13.28 3.31 -3.56
C ARG A 482 -11.89 2.75 -3.33
N TYR A 483 -10.97 3.62 -2.89
CA TYR A 483 -9.60 3.26 -2.53
C TYR A 483 -9.27 3.73 -1.13
N TRP A 484 -8.72 2.82 -0.31
CA TRP A 484 -8.15 3.17 0.99
C TRP A 484 -6.64 2.99 1.02
N LEU A 485 -5.94 3.76 1.86
CA LEU A 485 -4.54 3.51 2.15
C LEU A 485 -4.40 2.24 2.99
N ALA A 486 -3.66 1.24 2.50
CA ALA A 486 -3.50 -0.04 3.19
C ALA A 486 -2.75 0.11 4.53
N THR A 487 -1.92 1.15 4.63
CA THR A 487 -1.00 1.44 5.72
C THR A 487 -1.69 1.85 7.02
N SER A 488 -2.87 2.48 6.95
CA SER A 488 -3.62 2.94 8.13
C SER A 488 -4.91 2.15 8.37
N TYR A 489 -5.36 1.30 7.43
CA TYR A 489 -6.61 0.54 7.53
C TYR A 489 -6.74 -0.25 8.85
N GLU A 490 -5.79 -1.12 9.20
CA GLU A 490 -5.91 -1.97 10.40
C GLU A 490 -5.89 -1.16 11.71
N GLU A 491 -5.07 -0.11 11.81
CA GLU A 491 -5.05 0.77 13.00
C GLU A 491 -6.37 1.55 13.14
N ARG A 492 -6.93 2.04 12.03
CA ARG A 492 -8.18 2.80 12.01
C ARG A 492 -9.36 1.90 12.34
N MET A 493 -9.40 0.68 11.79
CA MET A 493 -10.35 -0.37 12.17
C MET A 493 -10.25 -0.74 13.67
N ALA A 494 -9.04 -0.96 14.19
CA ALA A 494 -8.82 -1.28 15.60
C ALA A 494 -9.18 -0.12 16.56
N SER A 495 -9.13 1.13 16.08
CA SER A 495 -9.52 2.33 16.84
C SER A 495 -10.94 2.84 16.53
N GLY A 496 -11.75 2.08 15.78
CA GLY A 496 -13.15 2.42 15.49
C GLY A 496 -13.34 3.61 14.54
N LYS A 497 -12.32 3.98 13.77
CA LYS A 497 -12.32 5.09 12.82
C LYS A 497 -12.64 4.61 11.40
N GLU A 498 -13.26 5.46 10.59
CA GLU A 498 -13.33 5.25 9.15
C GLU A 498 -11.92 5.09 8.55
N PRO A 499 -11.69 4.13 7.62
CA PRO A 499 -10.47 4.04 6.85
C PRO A 499 -10.12 5.34 6.11
N GLU A 500 -8.86 5.45 5.72
CA GLU A 500 -8.31 6.65 5.10
C GLU A 500 -8.54 6.63 3.59
N ASN A 501 -9.33 7.59 3.10
CA ASN A 501 -9.80 7.63 1.72
C ASN A 501 -9.12 8.75 0.91
N VAL A 502 -8.82 8.44 -0.35
CA VAL A 502 -8.16 9.33 -1.32
C VAL A 502 -9.18 9.92 -2.33
N ASP A 503 -10.44 9.46 -2.31
CA ASP A 503 -11.50 9.93 -3.21
C ASP A 503 -12.20 11.25 -2.78
N LYS A 504 -13.20 11.64 -3.60
CA LYS A 504 -14.11 12.80 -3.45
C LYS A 504 -14.91 12.92 -2.15
N GLU A 505 -14.84 11.99 -1.21
CA GLU A 505 -15.55 12.08 0.07
C GLU A 505 -15.16 13.34 0.86
N ILE A 506 -13.93 13.86 0.73
CA ILE A 506 -13.53 15.14 1.36
C ILE A 506 -14.42 16.32 0.93
N LEU A 507 -14.83 16.36 -0.35
CA LEU A 507 -15.70 17.41 -0.89
C LEU A 507 -17.15 17.20 -0.44
N ARG A 508 -17.62 15.94 -0.44
CA ARG A 508 -18.97 15.59 0.03
C ARG A 508 -19.19 15.95 1.50
N LEU A 509 -18.21 15.65 2.35
CA LEU A 509 -18.25 15.98 3.78
C LEU A 509 -18.31 17.50 3.97
N TRP A 510 -17.46 18.26 3.27
CA TRP A 510 -17.49 19.72 3.33
C TRP A 510 -18.86 20.29 2.94
N PHE A 511 -19.42 19.92 1.79
CA PHE A 511 -20.75 20.42 1.38
C PHE A 511 -21.85 20.03 2.37
N ARG A 512 -21.91 18.77 2.82
CA ARG A 512 -22.91 18.32 3.82
C ARG A 512 -22.82 19.10 5.14
N ASP A 513 -21.62 19.52 5.53
CA ASP A 513 -21.38 20.21 6.80
C ASP A 513 -21.55 21.74 6.69
N HIS A 514 -21.83 22.27 5.49
CA HIS A 514 -22.01 23.71 5.22
C HIS A 514 -23.33 24.08 4.50
N CYS A 515 -24.07 23.12 3.93
CA CYS A 515 -25.39 23.33 3.28
C CYS A 515 -26.22 22.03 3.23
N ASP A 516 -27.50 22.09 2.81
CA ASP A 516 -28.23 20.91 2.31
C ASP A 516 -28.03 20.80 0.79
N PRO A 517 -27.14 19.93 0.30
CA PRO A 517 -26.83 19.87 -1.13
C PRO A 517 -27.99 19.37 -2.00
N TYR A 518 -29.02 18.75 -1.41
CA TYR A 518 -30.20 18.26 -2.11
C TYR A 518 -31.32 19.31 -2.20
N GLN A 519 -31.48 20.16 -1.17
CA GLN A 519 -32.57 21.15 -1.10
C GLN A 519 -32.13 22.58 -1.47
N ASP A 520 -30.88 22.97 -1.19
CA ASP A 520 -30.45 24.36 -1.37
C ASP A 520 -30.31 24.74 -2.85
N LYS A 521 -31.10 25.73 -3.28
CA LYS A 521 -31.15 26.16 -4.69
C LYS A 521 -29.78 26.62 -5.21
N GLN A 522 -29.04 27.34 -4.39
CA GLN A 522 -27.65 27.75 -4.64
C GLN A 522 -26.76 27.12 -3.56
N LEU A 523 -25.68 26.48 -4.00
CA LEU A 523 -24.67 25.93 -3.11
C LEU A 523 -23.55 26.97 -2.88
N PRO A 524 -22.85 26.93 -1.74
CA PRO A 524 -21.63 27.71 -1.57
C PRO A 524 -20.53 27.24 -2.54
N GLU A 525 -19.61 28.13 -2.91
CA GLU A 525 -18.45 27.74 -3.73
C GLU A 525 -17.49 26.88 -2.90
N ALA A 526 -16.93 25.82 -3.52
CA ALA A 526 -15.93 24.98 -2.87
C ALA A 526 -14.63 25.76 -2.64
N PRO A 527 -14.05 25.76 -1.42
CA PRO A 527 -12.82 26.51 -1.14
C PRO A 527 -11.66 26.10 -2.04
N ALA A 528 -10.83 27.06 -2.45
CA ALA A 528 -9.76 26.82 -3.42
C ALA A 528 -8.75 25.78 -2.92
N GLU A 529 -8.42 25.79 -1.63
CA GLU A 529 -7.57 24.81 -0.97
C GLU A 529 -8.17 23.39 -0.98
N LEU A 530 -9.50 23.27 -0.89
CA LEU A 530 -10.21 21.98 -0.97
C LEU A 530 -10.22 21.43 -2.41
N VAL A 531 -10.36 22.31 -3.41
CA VAL A 531 -10.24 21.94 -4.83
C VAL A 531 -8.81 21.54 -5.20
N VAL A 532 -7.81 22.25 -4.65
CA VAL A 532 -6.38 21.92 -4.82
C VAL A 532 -6.04 20.58 -4.18
N GLU A 533 -6.43 20.34 -2.93
CA GLU A 533 -6.21 19.07 -2.23
C GLU A 533 -6.93 17.90 -2.92
N LEU A 534 -8.13 18.12 -3.47
CA LEU A 534 -8.85 17.09 -4.24
C LEU A 534 -8.12 16.73 -5.55
N SER A 535 -7.64 17.74 -6.29
CA SER A 535 -6.79 17.52 -7.48
C SER A 535 -5.50 16.78 -7.11
N ARG A 536 -4.82 17.21 -6.03
CA ARG A 536 -3.60 16.58 -5.52
C ARG A 536 -3.83 15.11 -5.16
N ARG A 537 -4.93 14.77 -4.48
CA ARG A 537 -5.31 13.38 -4.15
C ARG A 537 -5.64 12.54 -5.38
N TYR A 538 -6.36 13.09 -6.35
CA TYR A 538 -6.65 12.39 -7.61
C TYR A 538 -5.34 12.06 -8.35
N ILE A 539 -4.40 13.00 -8.40
CA ILE A 539 -3.05 12.77 -8.96
C ILE A 539 -2.27 11.74 -8.11
N GLN A 540 -2.26 11.86 -6.78
CA GLN A 540 -1.59 10.91 -5.88
C GLN A 540 -2.07 9.49 -6.10
N LEU A 541 -3.38 9.29 -6.27
CA LEU A 541 -3.97 7.99 -6.55
C LEU A 541 -3.59 7.47 -7.95
N TYR A 542 -3.48 8.33 -8.97
CA TYR A 542 -2.94 7.95 -10.29
C TYR A 542 -1.48 7.48 -10.18
N GLU A 543 -0.62 8.22 -9.50
CA GLU A 543 0.80 7.86 -9.34
C GLU A 543 0.97 6.56 -8.56
N MET A 544 0.17 6.37 -7.50
CA MET A 544 0.13 5.11 -6.75
C MET A 544 -0.41 3.95 -7.59
N ILE A 545 -1.49 4.12 -8.35
CA ILE A 545 -2.06 3.05 -9.18
C ILE A 545 -1.10 2.64 -10.30
N THR A 546 -0.48 3.60 -11.00
CA THR A 546 0.26 3.33 -12.25
C THR A 546 1.77 3.18 -12.05
N TRP A 547 2.31 3.66 -10.92
CA TRP A 547 3.75 3.91 -10.69
C TRP A 547 4.39 4.84 -11.75
N GLN A 548 3.59 5.66 -12.42
CA GLN A 548 4.04 6.68 -13.36
C GLN A 548 3.79 8.07 -12.76
N ARG A 549 4.78 8.96 -12.84
CA ARG A 549 4.58 10.37 -12.44
C ARG A 549 3.59 11.05 -13.37
N PHE A 550 2.73 11.91 -12.82
CA PHE A 550 1.73 12.62 -13.60
C PHE A 550 2.38 13.72 -14.45
N VAL A 551 2.21 13.61 -15.77
CA VAL A 551 2.68 14.62 -16.71
C VAL A 551 1.64 15.73 -16.79
N PHE A 552 2.00 16.90 -16.26
CA PHE A 552 1.22 18.12 -16.38
C PHE A 552 1.23 18.61 -17.82
N ASP A 553 0.25 18.17 -18.61
CA ASP A 553 -0.02 18.81 -19.89
C ASP A 553 -0.59 20.21 -19.64
N ALA A 554 0.07 21.20 -20.22
CA ALA A 554 -0.30 22.60 -20.16
C ALA A 554 -1.03 23.08 -21.43
N GLN A 555 -1.38 22.17 -22.35
CA GLN A 555 -2.22 22.51 -23.50
C GLN A 555 -3.61 23.00 -23.04
N PRO A 556 -4.16 24.06 -23.65
CA PRO A 556 -5.53 24.47 -23.42
C PRO A 556 -6.53 23.47 -24.03
N PRO A 557 -7.80 23.46 -23.59
CA PRO A 557 -8.86 22.60 -24.12
C PRO A 557 -9.00 22.54 -25.65
N SER A 558 -8.63 23.59 -26.38
CA SER A 558 -8.64 23.62 -27.85
C SER A 558 -7.66 22.63 -28.51
N ALA A 559 -6.64 22.15 -27.80
CA ALA A 559 -5.72 21.12 -28.30
C ALA A 559 -6.40 19.75 -28.50
N ILE A 560 -7.55 19.50 -27.85
CA ILE A 560 -8.38 18.31 -28.07
C ILE A 560 -8.79 18.22 -29.55
N THR A 561 -9.17 19.34 -30.17
CA THR A 561 -9.55 19.41 -31.59
C THR A 561 -8.38 18.98 -32.46
N THR A 562 -7.20 19.60 -32.26
CA THR A 562 -5.95 19.25 -32.96
C THR A 562 -5.55 17.78 -32.78
N ALA A 563 -5.80 17.19 -31.61
CA ALA A 563 -5.50 15.79 -31.32
C ALA A 563 -6.46 14.82 -32.02
N LEU A 564 -7.74 15.19 -32.15
CA LEU A 564 -8.74 14.43 -32.91
C LEU A 564 -8.52 14.55 -34.42
N GLU A 565 -8.21 15.74 -34.93
CA GLU A 565 -7.89 15.98 -36.35
C GLU A 565 -6.65 15.21 -36.83
N ARG A 566 -5.68 14.95 -35.93
CA ARG A 566 -4.50 14.12 -36.22
C ARG A 566 -4.76 12.61 -36.24
N TRP A 567 -5.95 12.18 -35.82
CA TRP A 567 -6.33 10.75 -35.72
C TRP A 567 -7.40 10.33 -36.75
N LEU A 568 -8.26 11.26 -37.20
CA LEU A 568 -9.50 11.02 -37.94
C LEU A 568 -9.39 10.70 -39.45
#